data_AF-A0AAD9V7N1-F1
#
_entry.id   AF-A0AAD9V7N1-F1
#
_cell.length_a   1.000
_cell.length_b   1.000
_cell.length_c   1.000
_cell.angle_alpha   90.00
_cell.angle_beta   90.00
_cell.angle_gamma   90.00
#
_symmetry.space_group_name_H-M   'P 1'
#
loop_
_entity.id
_entity.type
_entity.pdbx_description
1 polymer ?
#
loop_
_entity_poly.entity_id
_entity_poly.type
_entity_poly.pdbx_seq_one_letter_code
_entity_poly.pdbx_strand_id
1 'polypeptide(L)'
;MANRETQENLCRSEVTQIYMTEQRRTERTVPLGSPKSKRSSEFDASKNQPNLPDFDIFPSEIKEKKWGNISYQSLSNDINNIYDEIVHFRKNIFNILSGRAGKMFIDELTFWLKQLNYILELNSIALKAFMVLPSLILQKPSSTSKSKEHSAAIERRLALWKQGDLNLLMKEVRFTQEKFVSSRKAKSVEDISRIFARLVMQGKITAAIKLLDRPIGC
;
A
#
# COMPACT_ATOMS: atom_id res chain seq x y z
N MET A 1 8.39 24.87 -36.54
CA MET A 1 7.50 24.77 -35.36
C MET A 1 6.06 24.38 -35.70
N ALA A 2 5.71 24.00 -36.94
CA ALA A 2 4.33 23.76 -37.38
C ALA A 2 3.85 22.29 -37.37
N ASN A 3 4.58 21.35 -36.75
CA ASN A 3 4.26 19.91 -36.82
C ASN A 3 3.74 19.30 -35.51
N ARG A 4 3.85 20.04 -34.39
CA ARG A 4 3.42 19.57 -33.06
C ARG A 4 1.96 19.92 -32.77
N GLU A 5 1.56 21.14 -33.12
CA GLU A 5 0.15 21.58 -33.00
C GLU A 5 -0.78 20.75 -33.90
N THR A 6 -0.33 20.32 -35.07
CA THR A 6 -1.12 19.51 -36.01
C THR A 6 -1.39 18.10 -35.45
N GLN A 7 -0.44 17.51 -34.72
CA GLN A 7 -0.61 16.21 -34.08
C GLN A 7 -1.50 16.28 -32.83
N GLU A 8 -1.37 17.34 -32.04
CA GLU A 8 -2.22 17.56 -30.86
C GLU A 8 -3.69 17.83 -31.25
N ASN A 9 -3.91 18.55 -32.35
CA ASN A 9 -5.25 18.81 -32.88
C ASN A 9 -5.90 17.55 -33.48
N LEU A 10 -5.11 16.66 -34.09
CA LEU A 10 -5.61 15.37 -34.59
C LEU A 10 -6.03 14.43 -33.44
N CYS A 11 -5.19 14.34 -32.40
CA CYS A 11 -5.48 13.53 -31.21
C CYS A 11 -6.73 14.03 -30.46
N ARG A 12 -6.90 15.35 -30.35
CA ARG A 12 -8.09 15.94 -29.71
C ARG A 12 -9.38 15.70 -30.50
N SER A 13 -9.30 15.67 -31.84
CA SER A 13 -10.43 15.34 -32.73
C SER A 13 -10.89 13.89 -32.57
N GLU A 14 -9.94 12.94 -32.51
CA GLU A 14 -10.25 11.51 -32.34
C GLU A 14 -10.90 11.20 -30.99
N VAL A 15 -10.40 11.81 -29.90
CA VAL A 15 -10.98 11.64 -28.55
C VAL A 15 -12.42 12.19 -28.49
N THR A 16 -12.69 13.29 -29.20
CA THR A 16 -14.03 13.89 -29.25
C THR A 16 -15.01 12.99 -30.04
N GLN A 17 -14.56 12.36 -31.12
CA GLN A 17 -15.38 11.43 -31.89
C GLN A 17 -15.71 10.15 -31.11
N ILE A 18 -14.77 9.64 -30.32
CA ILE A 18 -15.01 8.46 -29.45
C ILE A 18 -16.07 8.79 -28.39
N TYR A 19 -15.95 9.95 -27.73
CA TYR A 19 -16.93 10.37 -26.72
C TYR A 19 -18.34 10.56 -27.30
N MET A 20 -18.46 11.17 -28.48
CA MET A 20 -19.75 11.38 -29.15
C MET A 20 -20.37 10.09 -29.71
N THR A 21 -19.56 9.03 -29.90
CA THR A 21 -20.04 7.72 -30.36
C THR A 21 -20.52 6.86 -29.19
N GLU A 22 -19.90 6.99 -28.02
CA GLU A 22 -20.36 6.36 -26.78
C GLU A 22 -21.69 6.95 -26.29
N GLN A 23 -21.86 8.27 -26.33
CA GLN A 23 -23.10 8.95 -25.95
C GLN A 23 -24.31 8.52 -26.82
N ARG A 24 -24.09 8.24 -28.11
CA ARG A 24 -25.12 7.72 -29.02
C ARG A 24 -25.48 6.25 -28.79
N ARG A 25 -24.66 5.47 -28.09
CA ARG A 25 -24.96 4.08 -27.72
C ARG A 25 -25.85 3.98 -26.48
N THR A 26 -25.85 4.99 -25.61
CA THR A 26 -26.64 5.01 -24.37
C THR A 26 -28.09 5.49 -24.51
N GLU A 27 -28.50 6.01 -25.68
CA GLU A 27 -29.84 6.56 -25.90
C GLU A 27 -30.77 5.67 -26.77
N ARG A 28 -30.75 4.34 -26.60
CA ARG A 28 -31.88 3.51 -27.07
C ARG A 28 -32.93 3.36 -25.98
N THR A 29 -33.80 4.36 -25.91
CA THR A 29 -35.06 4.38 -25.18
C THR A 29 -35.99 3.23 -25.59
N VAL A 30 -36.50 2.48 -24.60
CA VAL A 30 -37.62 1.54 -24.71
C VAL A 30 -38.93 2.33 -24.56
N PRO A 31 -40.01 2.11 -25.35
CA PRO A 31 -41.21 2.94 -25.27
C PRO A 31 -42.04 2.68 -24.01
N LEU A 32 -42.53 3.77 -23.43
CA LEU A 32 -43.38 3.85 -22.25
C LEU A 32 -44.86 3.60 -22.62
N GLY A 33 -45.46 2.52 -22.11
CA GLY A 33 -46.91 2.28 -22.14
C GLY A 33 -47.53 2.49 -20.75
N SER A 34 -48.53 3.37 -20.67
CA SER A 34 -49.24 3.81 -19.46
C SER A 34 -50.27 2.77 -18.93
N PRO A 35 -50.82 2.95 -17.71
CA PRO A 35 -51.05 1.87 -16.75
C PRO A 35 -52.49 1.31 -16.74
N LYS A 36 -52.63 0.02 -16.38
CA LYS A 36 -53.90 -0.54 -15.89
C LYS A 36 -53.69 -1.33 -14.60
N SER A 37 -54.40 -0.85 -13.58
CA SER A 37 -54.58 -1.37 -12.23
C SER A 37 -55.15 -2.79 -12.19
N LYS A 38 -54.62 -3.63 -11.28
CA LYS A 38 -55.31 -4.65 -10.45
C LYS A 38 -54.27 -5.33 -9.53
N ARG A 39 -54.32 -5.04 -8.22
CA ARG A 39 -54.88 -5.87 -7.13
C ARG A 39 -53.90 -6.95 -6.62
N SER A 40 -53.52 -6.75 -5.36
CA SER A 40 -52.88 -7.64 -4.38
C SER A 40 -52.90 -9.15 -4.66
N SER A 41 -51.72 -9.78 -4.67
CA SER A 41 -51.53 -11.18 -4.24
C SER A 41 -50.06 -11.44 -3.91
N GLU A 42 -49.83 -11.88 -2.66
CA GLU A 42 -48.80 -12.83 -2.20
C GLU A 42 -47.31 -12.51 -2.50
N PHE A 43 -46.59 -12.13 -1.44
CA PHE A 43 -45.12 -12.11 -1.41
C PHE A 43 -44.59 -13.56 -1.41
N ASP A 44 -44.39 -14.08 -2.61
CA ASP A 44 -43.64 -15.30 -2.86
C ASP A 44 -42.13 -14.97 -2.76
N ALA A 45 -41.49 -15.40 -1.66
CA ALA A 45 -40.10 -15.09 -1.31
C ALA A 45 -39.08 -15.88 -2.16
N SER A 46 -39.35 -16.09 -3.45
CA SER A 46 -38.56 -16.97 -4.33
C SER A 46 -38.13 -16.34 -5.65
N LYS A 47 -38.36 -15.04 -5.90
CA LYS A 47 -38.16 -14.42 -7.24
C LYS A 47 -37.35 -13.13 -7.34
N ASN A 48 -36.53 -12.79 -6.34
CA ASN A 48 -35.59 -11.67 -6.48
C ASN A 48 -34.17 -12.13 -6.15
N GLN A 49 -33.58 -12.98 -7.00
CA GLN A 49 -32.12 -13.03 -7.04
C GLN A 49 -31.63 -11.78 -7.76
N PRO A 50 -30.71 -11.00 -7.16
CA PRO A 50 -30.07 -9.91 -7.87
C PRO A 50 -29.47 -10.43 -9.18
N ASN A 51 -29.65 -9.71 -10.28
CA ASN A 51 -29.02 -10.01 -11.58
C ASN A 51 -27.52 -9.67 -11.59
N LEU A 52 -26.86 -9.82 -10.44
CA LEU A 52 -25.42 -9.67 -10.37
C LEU A 52 -24.79 -10.93 -10.98
N PRO A 53 -23.74 -10.79 -11.80
CA PRO A 53 -22.98 -11.95 -12.23
C PRO A 53 -22.52 -12.72 -10.99
N ASP A 54 -22.66 -14.03 -11.01
CA ASP A 54 -22.09 -14.89 -9.98
C ASP A 54 -20.56 -14.80 -10.14
N PHE A 55 -19.87 -14.23 -9.15
CA PHE A 55 -18.43 -14.15 -9.15
C PHE A 55 -17.92 -14.99 -7.98
N ASP A 56 -17.16 -16.04 -8.30
CA ASP A 56 -16.42 -16.82 -7.31
C ASP A 56 -15.41 -15.90 -6.62
N ILE A 57 -15.78 -15.38 -5.45
CA ILE A 57 -14.91 -14.49 -4.66
C ILE A 57 -13.65 -15.24 -4.23
N PHE A 58 -13.72 -16.57 -4.14
CA PHE A 58 -12.62 -17.41 -3.69
C PHE A 58 -12.66 -18.78 -4.39
N PRO A 59 -11.56 -19.24 -5.01
CA PRO A 59 -11.50 -20.59 -5.54
C PRO A 59 -11.64 -21.62 -4.41
N SER A 60 -12.66 -22.47 -4.54
CA SER A 60 -13.17 -23.40 -3.51
C SER A 60 -12.27 -24.60 -3.21
N GLU A 61 -11.12 -24.75 -3.87
CA GLU A 61 -10.24 -25.91 -3.67
C GLU A 61 -8.87 -25.49 -3.14
N ILE A 62 -8.69 -25.70 -1.84
CA ILE A 62 -7.43 -25.50 -1.13
C ILE A 62 -6.58 -26.75 -1.38
N LYS A 63 -5.78 -26.75 -2.45
CA LYS A 63 -4.54 -27.54 -2.49
C LYS A 63 -3.70 -27.18 -1.25
N GLU A 64 -2.82 -28.04 -0.77
CA GLU A 64 -1.92 -27.72 0.36
C GLU A 64 -1.06 -26.47 0.04
N LYS A 65 -1.62 -25.29 0.31
CA LYS A 65 -1.01 -24.00 0.01
C LYS A 65 0.12 -23.81 1.00
N LYS A 66 1.34 -23.65 0.49
CA LYS A 66 2.53 -23.36 1.28
C LYS A 66 3.28 -22.19 0.68
N TRP A 67 3.97 -21.46 1.54
CA TRP A 67 4.87 -20.39 1.14
C TRP A 67 6.23 -20.66 1.76
N GLY A 68 7.22 -20.96 0.92
CA GLY A 68 8.49 -21.49 1.42
C GLY A 68 8.26 -22.73 2.29
N ASN A 69 8.64 -22.61 3.56
CA ASN A 69 8.58 -23.68 4.55
C ASN A 69 7.34 -23.62 5.46
N ILE A 70 6.44 -22.63 5.29
CA ILE A 70 5.27 -22.44 6.14
C ILE A 70 3.97 -22.77 5.41
N SER A 71 2.97 -23.25 6.16
CA SER A 71 1.62 -23.45 5.65
C SER A 71 0.94 -22.10 5.38
N TYR A 72 -0.07 -22.12 4.51
CA TYR A 72 -0.85 -20.94 4.19
C TYR A 72 -1.59 -20.38 5.41
N GLN A 73 -2.09 -21.21 6.32
CA GLN A 73 -2.75 -20.74 7.55
C GLN A 73 -1.77 -19.96 8.43
N SER A 74 -0.55 -20.48 8.62
CA SER A 74 0.49 -19.78 9.37
C SER A 74 0.90 -18.48 8.69
N LEU A 75 1.12 -18.51 7.37
CA LEU A 75 1.41 -17.31 6.59
C LEU A 75 0.33 -16.26 6.74
N SER A 76 -0.94 -16.65 6.61
CA SER A 76 -2.08 -15.73 6.72
C SER A 76 -2.12 -15.06 8.09
N ASN A 77 -1.94 -15.83 9.17
CA ASN A 77 -1.89 -15.31 10.52
C ASN A 77 -0.70 -14.36 10.71
N ASP A 78 0.49 -14.76 10.25
CA ASP A 78 1.70 -13.95 10.38
C ASP A 78 1.58 -12.63 9.62
N ILE A 79 1.09 -12.65 8.38
CA ILE A 79 0.89 -11.42 7.58
C ILE A 79 -0.14 -10.49 8.21
N ASN A 80 -1.23 -11.03 8.76
CA ASN A 80 -2.21 -10.22 9.49
C ASN A 80 -1.57 -9.54 10.71
N ASN A 81 -0.88 -10.30 11.55
CA ASN A 81 -0.20 -9.78 12.74
C ASN A 81 0.86 -8.73 12.38
N ILE A 82 1.63 -9.00 11.33
CA ILE A 82 2.65 -8.08 10.82
C ILE A 82 2.02 -6.78 10.33
N TYR A 83 0.92 -6.88 9.58
CA TYR A 83 0.21 -5.71 9.09
C TYR A 83 -0.27 -4.83 10.26
N ASP A 84 -0.93 -5.44 11.25
CA ASP A 84 -1.46 -4.72 12.42
C ASP A 84 -0.35 -4.02 13.23
N GLU A 85 0.86 -4.59 13.25
CA GLU A 85 2.00 -3.96 13.91
C GLU A 85 2.65 -2.85 13.06
N ILE A 86 2.91 -3.13 11.78
CA ILE A 86 3.68 -2.25 10.88
C ILE A 86 2.96 -0.94 10.59
N VAL A 87 1.62 -0.92 10.56
CA VAL A 87 0.87 0.33 10.30
C VAL A 87 1.15 1.43 11.33
N HIS A 88 1.60 1.05 12.54
CA HIS A 88 1.96 1.98 13.60
C HIS A 88 3.43 2.42 13.54
N PHE A 89 4.25 1.82 12.69
CA PHE A 89 5.67 2.10 12.62
C PHE A 89 5.99 3.41 11.94
N ARG A 90 7.07 4.04 12.41
CA ARG A 90 7.60 5.24 11.77
C ARG A 90 8.23 4.87 10.44
N LYS A 91 7.88 5.62 9.39
CA LYS A 91 8.47 5.46 8.06
C LYS A 91 10.00 5.59 8.10
N ASN A 92 10.68 4.48 7.82
CA ASN A 92 12.15 4.38 7.75
C ASN A 92 12.60 3.58 6.51
N ILE A 93 12.02 3.89 5.36
CA ILE A 93 12.36 3.18 4.12
C ILE A 93 13.42 3.94 3.31
N PHE A 94 14.30 3.22 2.62
CA PHE A 94 15.19 3.80 1.60
C PHE A 94 14.56 3.69 0.20
N ASN A 95 15.09 4.46 -0.75
CA ASN A 95 14.63 4.43 -2.13
C ASN A 95 15.11 3.15 -2.81
N ILE A 96 14.24 2.54 -3.61
CA ILE A 96 14.57 1.34 -4.37
C ILE A 96 15.78 1.65 -5.26
N LEU A 97 16.84 0.86 -5.08
CA LEU A 97 18.06 1.00 -5.86
C LEU A 97 17.84 0.52 -7.29
N SER A 98 18.45 1.18 -8.25
CA SER A 98 18.60 0.61 -9.59
C SER A 98 19.57 -0.58 -9.54
N GLY A 99 19.26 -1.64 -10.30
CA GLY A 99 20.09 -2.85 -10.37
C GLY A 99 19.39 -4.11 -9.88
N ARG A 100 20.18 -5.18 -9.67
CA ARG A 100 19.68 -6.54 -9.43
C ARG A 100 18.79 -6.64 -8.19
N ALA A 101 19.25 -6.15 -7.04
CA ALA A 101 18.50 -6.24 -5.79
C ALA A 101 17.15 -5.49 -5.86
N GLY A 102 17.12 -4.30 -6.46
CA GLY A 102 15.89 -3.55 -6.68
C GLY A 102 14.92 -4.30 -7.61
N LYS A 103 15.43 -4.88 -8.70
CA LYS A 103 14.62 -5.71 -9.60
C LYS A 103 14.00 -6.91 -8.86
N MET A 104 14.76 -7.61 -8.03
CA MET A 104 14.25 -8.73 -7.23
C MET A 104 13.09 -8.31 -6.31
N PHE A 105 13.16 -7.12 -5.72
CA PHE A 105 12.07 -6.58 -4.91
C PHE A 105 10.84 -6.23 -5.74
N ILE A 106 11.02 -5.61 -6.91
CA ILE A 106 9.92 -5.30 -7.83
C ILE A 106 9.25 -6.58 -8.35
N ASP A 107 10.04 -7.60 -8.69
CA ASP A 107 9.53 -8.91 -9.12
C ASP A 107 8.65 -9.53 -8.01
N GLU A 108 9.05 -9.41 -6.75
CA GLU A 108 8.27 -9.88 -5.61
C GLU A 108 6.98 -9.08 -5.41
N LEU A 109 7.01 -7.74 -5.49
CA LEU A 109 5.79 -6.93 -5.45
C LEU A 109 4.83 -7.29 -6.60
N THR A 110 5.38 -7.49 -7.79
CA THR A 110 4.62 -7.87 -8.98
C THR A 110 3.97 -9.24 -8.80
N PHE A 111 4.66 -10.19 -8.16
CA PHE A 111 4.09 -11.48 -7.80
C PHE A 111 2.81 -11.31 -6.96
N TRP A 112 2.87 -10.55 -5.86
CA TRP A 112 1.71 -10.33 -4.99
C TRP A 112 0.57 -9.58 -5.69
N LEU A 113 0.90 -8.61 -6.54
CA LEU A 113 -0.11 -7.91 -7.33
C LEU A 113 -0.82 -8.85 -8.34
N LYS A 114 -0.09 -9.81 -8.94
CA LYS A 114 -0.70 -10.84 -9.79
C LYS A 114 -1.59 -11.78 -8.98
N GLN A 115 -1.18 -12.17 -7.77
CA GLN A 115 -2.03 -12.98 -6.87
C GLN A 115 -3.36 -12.28 -6.59
N LEU A 116 -3.31 -10.95 -6.41
CA LEU A 116 -4.50 -10.13 -6.20
C LEU A 116 -5.37 -10.00 -7.47
N ASN A 117 -4.76 -9.70 -8.62
CA ASN A 117 -5.50 -9.37 -9.84
C ASN A 117 -6.11 -10.58 -10.56
N TYR A 118 -5.51 -11.76 -10.42
CA TYR A 118 -5.95 -12.97 -11.12
C TYR A 118 -6.69 -13.96 -10.21
N ILE A 119 -7.13 -13.53 -9.02
CA ILE A 119 -7.83 -14.36 -8.01
C ILE A 119 -7.15 -15.73 -7.83
N LEU A 120 -5.83 -15.68 -7.61
CA LEU A 120 -5.01 -16.87 -7.45
C LEU A 120 -5.08 -17.41 -6.02
N GLU A 121 -4.34 -18.49 -5.76
CA GLU A 121 -4.38 -19.24 -4.51
C GLU A 121 -4.11 -18.39 -3.26
N LEU A 122 -3.30 -17.35 -3.37
CA LEU A 122 -2.92 -16.45 -2.26
C LEU A 122 -3.69 -15.12 -2.24
N ASN A 123 -4.77 -15.01 -3.03
CA ASN A 123 -5.50 -13.75 -3.25
C ASN A 123 -5.95 -13.06 -1.94
N SER A 124 -6.54 -13.82 -1.04
CA SER A 124 -7.05 -13.39 0.29
C SER A 124 -6.05 -12.59 1.12
N ILE A 125 -4.76 -12.90 1.02
CA ILE A 125 -3.69 -12.23 1.77
C ILE A 125 -2.83 -11.32 0.89
N ALA A 126 -3.01 -11.38 -0.44
CA ALA A 126 -2.11 -10.78 -1.41
C ALA A 126 -1.97 -9.27 -1.23
N LEU A 127 -3.08 -8.58 -0.96
CA LEU A 127 -3.06 -7.13 -0.72
C LEU A 127 -2.31 -6.78 0.56
N LYS A 128 -2.53 -7.51 1.67
CA LYS A 128 -1.80 -7.27 2.92
C LYS A 128 -0.30 -7.57 2.75
N ALA A 129 0.04 -8.67 2.10
CA ALA A 129 1.42 -9.03 1.77
C ALA A 129 2.10 -7.92 0.95
N PHE A 130 1.42 -7.39 -0.08
CA PHE A 130 1.91 -6.27 -0.87
C PHE A 130 2.14 -5.00 -0.03
N MET A 131 1.24 -4.70 0.92
CA MET A 131 1.35 -3.52 1.79
C MET A 131 2.49 -3.63 2.81
N VAL A 132 2.74 -4.81 3.38
CA VAL A 132 3.79 -5.01 4.39
C VAL A 132 5.19 -5.15 3.77
N LEU A 133 5.28 -5.64 2.53
CA LEU A 133 6.56 -5.93 1.85
C LEU A 133 7.55 -4.76 1.88
N PRO A 134 7.17 -3.52 1.51
CA PRO A 134 8.09 -2.39 1.54
C PRO A 134 8.65 -2.12 2.94
N SER A 135 7.80 -2.27 3.96
CA SER A 135 8.18 -2.05 5.37
C SER A 135 9.03 -3.18 5.94
N LEU A 136 8.94 -4.40 5.43
CA LEU A 136 9.80 -5.50 5.83
C LEU A 136 11.16 -5.46 5.12
N ILE A 137 11.15 -5.19 3.81
CA ILE A 137 12.34 -5.35 2.96
C ILE A 137 13.16 -4.06 2.86
N LEU A 138 12.53 -2.88 2.78
CA LEU A 138 13.21 -1.62 2.46
C LEU A 138 13.59 -0.77 3.68
N GLN A 139 13.58 -1.31 4.90
CA GLN A 139 13.98 -0.53 6.07
C GLN A 139 15.46 -0.17 6.07
N LYS A 140 15.81 1.08 6.38
CA LYS A 140 17.21 1.51 6.52
C LYS A 140 17.84 0.82 7.73
N PRO A 141 18.91 0.03 7.54
CA PRO A 141 19.61 -0.63 8.65
C PRO A 141 20.27 0.37 9.62
N SER A 142 20.73 1.52 9.09
CA SER A 142 21.36 2.59 9.86
C SER A 142 21.12 3.94 9.18
N SER A 143 21.17 5.05 9.93
CA SER A 143 21.09 6.41 9.38
C SER A 143 22.25 6.73 8.41
N THR A 144 23.40 6.08 8.58
CA THR A 144 24.61 6.28 7.77
C THR A 144 24.81 5.20 6.70
N SER A 145 23.85 4.28 6.56
CA SER A 145 23.97 3.14 5.64
C SER A 145 23.98 3.59 4.17
N LYS A 146 24.79 2.89 3.36
CA LYS A 146 25.03 3.21 1.94
C LYS A 146 24.35 2.22 1.00
N SER A 147 24.26 2.58 -0.29
CA SER A 147 23.59 1.77 -1.32
C SER A 147 24.06 0.31 -1.38
N LYS A 148 25.35 0.03 -1.19
CA LYS A 148 25.85 -1.36 -1.17
C LYS A 148 25.26 -2.18 -0.02
N GLU A 149 25.14 -1.58 1.17
CA GLU A 149 24.52 -2.22 2.33
C GLU A 149 23.02 -2.40 2.14
N HIS A 150 22.35 -1.42 1.49
CA HIS A 150 20.94 -1.53 1.14
C HIS A 150 20.69 -2.70 0.19
N SER A 151 21.49 -2.86 -0.87
CA SER A 151 21.38 -4.01 -1.79
C SER A 151 21.52 -5.34 -1.05
N ALA A 152 22.55 -5.47 -0.22
CA ALA A 152 22.78 -6.70 0.57
C ALA A 152 21.63 -6.98 1.55
N ALA A 153 21.06 -5.93 2.16
CA ALA A 153 19.91 -6.05 3.04
C ALA A 153 18.66 -6.53 2.28
N ILE A 154 18.37 -6.00 1.09
CA ILE A 154 17.25 -6.45 0.26
C ILE A 154 17.39 -7.94 -0.05
N GLU A 155 18.56 -8.36 -0.55
CA GLU A 155 18.79 -9.75 -0.96
C GLU A 155 18.60 -10.73 0.21
N ARG A 156 19.20 -10.42 1.36
CA ARG A 156 19.04 -11.23 2.58
C ARG A 156 17.59 -11.27 3.06
N ARG A 157 16.90 -10.13 3.12
CA ARG A 157 15.52 -10.05 3.61
C ARG A 157 14.54 -10.74 2.67
N LEU A 158 14.74 -10.64 1.35
CA LEU A 158 13.93 -11.37 0.37
C LEU A 158 14.16 -12.88 0.46
N ALA A 159 15.38 -13.34 0.78
CA ALA A 159 15.62 -14.76 1.02
C ALA A 159 14.80 -15.28 2.21
N LEU A 160 14.81 -14.56 3.34
CA LEU A 160 13.99 -14.89 4.52
C LEU A 160 12.50 -14.88 4.20
N TRP A 161 12.04 -13.85 3.47
CA TRP A 161 10.65 -13.74 3.03
C TRP A 161 10.21 -14.95 2.21
N LYS A 162 11.02 -15.36 1.22
CA LYS A 162 10.72 -16.51 0.35
C LYS A 162 10.81 -17.86 1.06
N GLN A 163 11.65 -17.96 2.10
CA GLN A 163 11.73 -19.13 2.97
C GLN A 163 10.55 -19.24 3.94
N GLY A 164 9.86 -18.12 4.21
CA GLY A 164 8.78 -18.05 5.20
C GLY A 164 9.26 -17.68 6.61
N ASP A 165 10.50 -17.23 6.76
CA ASP A 165 11.10 -16.86 8.05
C ASP A 165 10.71 -15.43 8.49
N LEU A 166 9.40 -15.20 8.62
CA LEU A 166 8.81 -13.89 8.91
C LEU A 166 9.16 -13.39 10.32
N ASN A 167 9.36 -14.30 11.27
CA ASN A 167 9.76 -13.95 12.64
C ASN A 167 11.12 -13.23 12.67
N LEU A 168 12.08 -13.69 11.87
CA LEU A 168 13.42 -13.10 11.83
C LEU A 168 13.39 -11.71 11.16
N LEU A 169 12.59 -11.55 10.11
CA LEU A 169 12.33 -10.24 9.51
C LEU A 169 11.72 -9.26 10.52
N MET A 170 10.70 -9.69 11.27
CA MET A 170 10.06 -8.84 12.27
C MET A 170 10.98 -8.48 13.43
N LYS A 171 11.83 -9.41 13.89
CA LYS A 171 12.85 -9.11 14.91
C LYS A 171 13.77 -7.97 14.47
N GLU A 172 14.24 -8.02 13.23
CA GLU A 172 15.11 -6.96 12.67
C GLU A 172 14.38 -5.62 12.56
N VAL A 173 13.13 -5.65 12.09
CA VAL A 173 12.29 -4.47 11.97
C VAL A 173 12.02 -3.82 13.34
N ARG A 174 11.60 -4.62 14.33
CA ARG A 174 11.35 -4.15 15.71
C ARG A 174 12.59 -3.51 16.32
N PHE A 175 13.74 -4.18 16.20
CA PHE A 175 15.01 -3.65 16.66
C PHE A 175 15.35 -2.29 16.03
N THR A 176 15.04 -2.12 14.74
CA THR A 176 15.23 -0.84 14.05
C THR A 176 14.26 0.22 14.59
N GLN A 177 12.97 -0.11 14.77
CA GLN A 177 11.95 0.80 15.29
C GLN A 177 12.20 1.24 16.74
N GLU A 178 12.65 0.34 17.61
CA GLU A 178 13.01 0.66 19.00
C GLU A 178 14.09 1.75 19.08
N LYS A 179 15.08 1.69 18.18
CA LYS A 179 16.13 2.73 18.07
C LYS A 179 15.59 4.09 17.63
N PHE A 180 14.44 4.16 16.96
CA PHE A 180 13.82 5.45 16.64
C PHE A 180 13.17 6.10 17.87
N VAL A 181 12.55 5.30 18.74
CA VAL A 181 11.85 5.79 19.94
C VAL A 181 12.83 6.43 20.92
N SER A 182 14.02 5.85 21.09
CA SER A 182 15.05 6.42 21.96
C SER A 182 15.61 7.77 21.48
N SER A 183 15.51 8.08 20.19
CA SER A 183 16.02 9.34 19.61
C SER A 183 15.14 10.57 19.90
N ARG A 184 13.89 10.36 20.34
CA ARG A 184 12.94 11.42 20.70
C ARG A 184 12.35 11.17 22.08
N LYS A 185 13.19 11.10 23.13
CA LYS A 185 12.65 11.45 24.46
C LYS A 185 12.02 12.85 24.34
N ALA A 186 10.78 12.98 24.77
CA ALA A 186 10.13 14.28 24.87
C ALA A 186 11.08 15.19 25.67
N LYS A 187 11.50 16.30 25.06
CA LYS A 187 12.36 17.26 25.75
C LYS A 187 11.54 17.83 26.88
N SER A 188 12.08 17.84 28.09
CA SER A 188 11.40 18.48 29.20
C SER A 188 11.26 19.98 28.93
N VAL A 189 10.37 20.64 29.66
CA VAL A 189 10.20 22.09 29.56
C VAL A 189 11.53 22.80 29.86
N GLU A 190 12.34 22.26 30.76
CA GLU A 190 13.67 22.77 31.11
C GLU A 190 14.65 22.64 29.94
N ASP A 191 14.62 21.51 29.19
CA ASP A 191 15.45 21.33 28.00
C ASP A 191 15.05 22.29 26.88
N ILE A 192 13.75 22.50 26.67
CA ILE A 192 13.22 23.46 25.69
C ILE A 192 13.68 24.87 26.07
N SER A 193 13.53 25.25 27.33
CA SER A 193 13.92 26.56 27.87
C SER A 193 15.43 26.82 27.70
N ARG A 194 16.26 25.80 27.99
CA ARG A 194 17.73 25.89 27.83
C ARG A 194 18.13 26.08 26.36
N ILE A 195 17.49 25.34 25.44
CA ILE A 195 17.77 25.44 24.01
C ILE A 195 17.28 26.77 23.46
N PHE A 196 16.11 27.24 23.90
CA PHE A 196 15.56 28.54 23.55
C PHE A 196 16.51 29.67 23.95
N ALA A 197 16.92 29.72 25.23
CA ALA A 197 17.86 30.73 25.73
C ALA A 197 19.17 30.73 24.92
N ARG A 198 19.72 29.55 24.61
CA ARG A 198 20.91 29.43 23.77
C ARG A 198 20.71 29.98 22.35
N LEU A 199 19.57 29.71 21.72
CA LEU A 199 19.26 30.21 20.38
C LEU A 199 19.09 31.74 20.38
N VAL A 200 18.47 32.30 21.42
CA VAL A 200 18.33 33.75 21.62
C VAL A 200 19.70 34.40 21.81
N MET A 201 20.54 33.85 22.69
CA MET A 201 21.90 34.34 22.93
C MET A 201 22.80 34.27 21.68
N GLN A 202 22.53 33.34 20.78
CA GLN A 202 23.23 33.23 19.48
C GLN A 202 22.63 34.13 18.38
N GLY A 203 21.60 34.92 18.67
CA GLY A 203 20.89 35.75 17.68
C GLY A 203 20.02 34.97 16.70
N LYS A 204 19.79 33.67 16.93
CA LYS A 204 18.99 32.79 16.06
C LYS A 204 17.50 32.85 16.43
N ILE A 205 16.92 34.05 16.44
CA ILE A 205 15.56 34.31 16.92
C ILE A 205 14.50 33.49 16.15
N THR A 206 14.61 33.41 14.82
CA THR A 206 13.69 32.60 13.99
C THR A 206 13.70 31.12 14.36
N ALA A 207 14.86 30.56 14.74
CA ALA A 207 14.96 29.17 15.17
C ALA A 207 14.42 28.97 16.60
N ALA A 208 14.56 30.00 17.45
CA ALA A 208 14.03 30.00 18.81
C ALA A 208 12.49 30.00 18.80
N ILE A 209 11.86 30.83 17.95
CA ILE A 209 10.39 30.87 17.79
C ILE A 209 9.87 29.53 17.26
N LYS A 210 10.49 28.98 16.21
CA LYS A 210 10.15 27.66 15.66
C LYS A 210 10.30 26.50 16.65
N LEU A 211 11.10 26.66 17.71
CA LEU A 211 11.22 25.66 18.76
C LEU A 211 9.98 25.63 19.65
N LEU A 212 9.35 26.79 19.89
CA LEU A 212 8.14 26.94 20.69
C LEU A 212 6.88 26.54 19.91
N ASP A 213 6.88 26.72 18.58
CA ASP A 213 5.76 26.30 17.71
C ASP A 213 5.58 24.78 17.62
N ARG A 214 6.56 24.00 18.10
CA ARG A 214 6.46 22.55 18.10
C ARG A 214 5.58 22.13 19.29
N PRO A 215 4.46 21.41 19.08
CA PRO A 215 3.58 21.04 20.17
C PRO A 215 4.38 20.29 21.24
N ILE A 216 4.34 20.84 22.46
CA ILE A 216 4.82 20.18 23.67
C ILE A 216 3.90 18.97 23.83
N GLY A 217 4.48 17.77 23.85
CA GLY A 217 3.71 16.53 23.82
C GLY A 217 2.67 16.48 24.94
N CYS A 218 1.41 16.29 24.55
CA CYS A 218 0.43 15.56 25.36
C CYS A 218 0.49 14.09 24.95
#